data_AF-A0A076HJN2-F1
#
_entry.id   AF-A0A076HJN2-F1
#
_cell.length_a   1.000
_cell.length_b   1.000
_cell.length_c   1.000
_cell.angle_alpha   90.00
_cell.angle_beta   90.00
_cell.angle_gamma   90.00
#
_symmetry.space_group_name_H-M   'P 1'
#
loop_
_entity.id
_entity.type
_entity.pdbx_description
1 polymer ?
#
loop_
_entity_poly.entity_id
_entity_poly.type
_entity_poly.pdbx_seq_one_letter_code
_entity_poly.pdbx_strand_id
1 'polypeptide(L)'
;MEQAVLTIRQIQETAHNSDNAERPNWPMLVMRSPKGCTGPAEVDGKKLENFWRSHQVPITDAKTNPKHLQQLEAWLKSYRPWELFDETGAIRPEIRSLSPKGERRMGSNPHTNGGVLRRNLVFPDLTNYAMAVETAGTRVDANTTPLGELIREMKCCLQAHGENTQSDKRVLSNNT
;
A
#
# COMPACT_ATOMS: atom_id res chain seq x y z
N MET A 1 12.72 -6.34 12.21
CA MET A 1 11.58 -5.48 11.82
C MET A 1 11.48 -4.26 12.73
N GLU A 2 11.40 -4.44 14.05
CA GLU A 2 11.38 -3.34 15.04
C GLU A 2 12.47 -2.29 14.80
N GLN A 3 13.74 -2.72 14.71
CA GLN A 3 14.87 -1.81 14.46
C GLN A 3 14.68 -0.96 13.20
N ALA A 4 14.17 -1.53 12.11
CA ALA A 4 13.92 -0.77 10.88
C ALA A 4 12.86 0.31 11.09
N VAL A 5 11.79 0.01 11.84
CA VAL A 5 10.75 0.99 12.20
C VAL A 5 11.32 2.09 13.08
N LEU A 6 12.12 1.75 14.08
CA LEU A 6 12.78 2.74 14.94
C LEU A 6 13.75 3.63 14.16
N THR A 7 14.53 3.07 13.24
CA THR A 7 15.40 3.84 12.35
C THR A 7 14.59 4.79 11.46
N ILE A 8 13.47 4.33 10.88
CA ILE A 8 12.57 5.18 10.08
C ILE A 8 12.04 6.35 10.93
N ARG A 9 11.59 6.08 12.16
CA ARG A 9 11.10 7.12 13.07
C ARG A 9 12.18 8.13 13.43
N GLN A 10 13.39 7.66 13.71
CA GLN A 10 14.53 8.54 14.00
C GLN A 10 14.86 9.44 12.80
N ILE A 11 14.87 8.88 11.58
CA ILE A 11 15.08 9.65 10.35
C ILE A 11 14.02 10.75 10.21
N GLN A 12 12.74 10.41 10.43
CA GLN A 12 11.64 11.36 10.37
C GLN A 12 11.78 12.46 11.43
N GLU A 13 12.10 12.09 12.68
CA GLU A 13 12.28 13.04 13.78
C GLU A 13 13.43 14.01 13.50
N THR A 14 14.58 13.53 13.03
CA THR A 14 15.70 14.38 12.64
C THR A 14 15.32 15.32 11.49
N ALA A 15 14.61 14.83 10.47
CA ALA A 15 14.19 15.65 9.34
C ALA A 15 13.16 16.73 9.71
N HIS A 16 12.34 16.50 10.74
CA HIS A 16 11.36 17.47 11.22
C HIS A 16 11.96 18.52 12.17
N ASN A 17 13.00 18.16 12.93
CA ASN A 17 13.50 18.97 14.04
C ASN A 17 14.90 19.58 13.82
N SER A 18 15.56 19.28 12.70
CA SER A 18 16.88 19.83 12.37
C SER A 18 16.88 20.60 11.06
N ASP A 19 17.73 21.62 10.97
CA ASP A 19 17.99 22.35 9.71
C ASP A 19 18.95 21.58 8.78
N ASN A 20 19.21 20.30 9.06
CA ASN A 20 20.09 19.46 8.26
C ASN A 20 19.32 18.75 7.15
N ALA A 21 19.50 19.21 5.92
CA ALA A 21 18.88 18.64 4.71
C ALA A 21 19.67 17.46 4.12
N GLU A 22 20.26 16.61 4.96
CA GLU A 22 21.00 15.43 4.51
C GLU A 22 20.06 14.29 4.08
N ARG A 23 20.44 13.60 3.00
CA ARG A 23 19.72 12.41 2.54
C ARG A 23 20.05 11.22 3.44
N PRO A 24 19.08 10.64 4.17
CA PRO A 24 19.33 9.52 5.06
C PRO A 24 19.56 8.22 4.29
N ASN A 25 20.19 7.25 4.97
CA ASN A 25 20.22 5.86 4.52
C ASN A 25 18.99 5.13 5.03
N TRP A 26 18.03 4.90 4.14
CA TRP A 26 16.81 4.16 4.48
C TRP A 26 17.11 2.68 4.74
N PRO A 27 16.56 2.09 5.81
CA PRO A 27 16.74 0.67 6.08
C PRO A 27 16.07 -0.17 4.99
N MET A 28 16.75 -1.22 4.55
CA MET A 28 16.25 -2.22 3.62
C MET A 28 16.30 -3.59 4.29
N LEU A 29 15.26 -4.41 4.08
CA LEU A 29 15.20 -5.77 4.61
C LEU A 29 15.46 -6.77 3.49
N VAL A 30 16.53 -7.56 3.60
CA VAL A 30 16.76 -8.74 2.75
C VAL A 30 16.10 -9.94 3.41
N MET A 31 14.92 -10.34 2.92
CA MET A 31 14.18 -11.49 3.43
C MET A 31 14.42 -12.71 2.53
N ARG A 32 15.17 -13.69 3.03
CA ARG A 32 15.44 -14.96 2.34
C ARG A 32 14.68 -16.08 3.04
N SER A 33 13.53 -16.45 2.49
CA SER A 33 12.73 -17.60 2.94
C SER A 33 12.64 -18.67 1.84
N PRO A 34 12.46 -19.97 2.22
CA PRO A 34 12.24 -21.03 1.24
C PRO A 34 11.01 -20.77 0.38
N LYS A 35 11.12 -20.89 -0.95
CA LYS A 35 9.94 -20.84 -1.83
C LYS A 35 9.03 -22.03 -1.54
N GLY A 36 7.74 -21.79 -1.35
CA GLY A 36 6.79 -22.84 -0.96
C GLY A 36 6.98 -23.33 0.49
N CYS A 37 7.60 -22.51 1.35
CA CYS A 37 7.79 -22.79 2.78
C CYS A 37 6.52 -23.35 3.43
N THR A 38 6.66 -24.35 4.30
CA THR A 38 5.59 -25.08 5.00
C THR A 38 4.71 -25.98 4.12
N GLY A 39 4.92 -25.94 2.80
CA GLY A 39 4.30 -26.85 1.84
C GLY A 39 4.90 -28.25 1.86
N PRO A 40 4.40 -29.15 1.00
CA PRO A 40 5.01 -30.46 0.81
C PRO A 40 6.46 -30.33 0.35
N ALA A 41 7.37 -31.05 1.00
CA ALA A 41 8.78 -31.09 0.60
C ALA A 41 8.95 -31.76 -0.78
N GLU A 42 8.14 -32.79 -1.05
CA GLU A 42 8.21 -33.62 -2.24
C GLU A 42 6.82 -34.16 -2.64
N VAL A 43 6.59 -34.28 -3.94
CA VAL A 43 5.43 -34.98 -4.54
C VAL A 43 5.95 -35.82 -5.71
N ASP A 44 5.58 -37.10 -5.75
CA ASP A 44 5.99 -38.07 -6.78
C ASP A 44 7.51 -38.10 -7.06
N GLY A 45 8.36 -38.10 -6.03
CA GLY A 45 9.82 -38.12 -6.21
C GLY A 45 10.43 -36.77 -6.59
N LYS A 46 9.61 -35.72 -6.76
CA LYS A 46 10.06 -34.40 -7.21
C LYS A 46 10.06 -33.42 -6.05
N LYS A 47 11.21 -32.79 -5.81
CA LYS A 47 11.36 -31.72 -4.82
C LYS A 47 10.48 -30.51 -5.15
N LEU A 48 9.78 -29.99 -4.15
CA LEU A 48 8.91 -28.81 -4.22
C LEU A 48 9.39 -27.67 -3.33
N GLU A 49 9.60 -27.92 -2.05
CA GLU A 49 10.02 -26.87 -1.10
C GLU A 49 11.41 -26.33 -1.45
N ASN A 50 11.55 -25.01 -1.33
CA ASN A 50 12.73 -24.26 -1.73
C ASN A 50 13.12 -24.52 -3.20
N PHE A 51 12.12 -24.75 -4.05
CA PHE A 51 12.31 -25.10 -5.46
C PHE A 51 11.27 -24.45 -6.34
N TRP A 52 11.58 -24.28 -7.64
CA TRP A 52 10.70 -23.54 -8.56
C TRP A 52 9.33 -24.20 -8.77
N ARG A 53 9.23 -25.52 -8.58
CA ARG A 53 7.99 -26.31 -8.75
C ARG A 53 6.87 -25.90 -7.80
N SER A 54 7.19 -25.30 -6.65
CA SER A 54 6.19 -24.76 -5.71
C SER A 54 5.47 -23.49 -6.20
N HIS A 55 5.74 -23.01 -7.42
CA HIS A 55 5.22 -21.72 -7.89
C HIS A 55 3.70 -21.69 -8.10
N GLN A 56 3.12 -22.76 -8.64
CA GLN A 56 1.72 -22.80 -9.00
C GLN A 56 0.98 -23.76 -8.07
N VAL A 57 0.43 -24.87 -8.58
CA VAL A 57 -0.29 -25.86 -7.79
C VAL A 57 0.67 -27.02 -7.46
N PRO A 58 1.04 -27.21 -6.18
CA PRO A 58 2.02 -28.23 -5.78
C PRO A 58 1.47 -29.67 -5.87
N ILE A 59 0.15 -29.85 -5.71
CA ILE A 59 -0.54 -31.14 -5.80
C ILE A 59 -1.67 -30.99 -6.81
N THR A 60 -1.50 -31.49 -8.04
CA THR A 60 -2.40 -31.20 -9.17
C THR A 60 -3.64 -32.09 -9.22
N ASP A 61 -3.53 -33.35 -8.77
CA ASP A 61 -4.54 -34.39 -9.05
C ASP A 61 -5.24 -34.92 -7.79
N ALA A 62 -5.34 -34.10 -6.74
CA ALA A 62 -5.97 -34.51 -5.47
C ALA A 62 -7.43 -34.99 -5.61
N LYS A 63 -8.12 -34.60 -6.69
CA LYS A 63 -9.50 -35.03 -6.97
C LYS A 63 -9.60 -36.49 -7.45
N THR A 64 -8.61 -36.95 -8.21
CA THR A 64 -8.66 -38.26 -8.90
C THR A 64 -7.61 -39.24 -8.37
N ASN A 65 -6.59 -38.75 -7.65
CA ASN A 65 -5.51 -39.56 -7.10
C ASN A 65 -5.59 -39.61 -5.55
N PRO A 66 -5.94 -40.76 -4.95
CA PRO A 66 -6.04 -40.91 -3.50
C PRO A 66 -4.73 -40.60 -2.74
N LYS A 67 -3.56 -40.87 -3.32
CA LYS A 67 -2.27 -40.56 -2.68
C LYS A 67 -2.05 -39.05 -2.57
N HIS A 68 -2.37 -38.32 -3.65
CA HIS A 68 -2.31 -36.86 -3.66
C HIS A 68 -3.33 -36.25 -2.70
N LEU A 69 -4.53 -36.83 -2.60
CA LEU A 69 -5.53 -36.41 -1.62
C LEU A 69 -5.00 -36.55 -0.18
N GLN A 70 -4.38 -37.68 0.15
CA GLN A 70 -3.80 -37.90 1.47
C GLN A 70 -2.67 -36.92 1.79
N GLN A 71 -1.82 -36.60 0.81
CA GLN A 71 -0.78 -35.58 0.97
C GLN A 71 -1.36 -34.18 1.19
N LEU A 72 -2.41 -33.81 0.46
CA LEU A 72 -3.12 -32.55 0.65
C LEU A 72 -3.76 -32.47 2.04
N GLU A 73 -4.43 -33.53 2.48
CA GLU A 73 -5.03 -33.60 3.82
C GLU A 73 -3.97 -33.46 4.92
N ALA A 74 -2.85 -34.18 4.81
CA ALA A 74 -1.74 -34.10 5.75
C ALA A 74 -1.14 -32.68 5.81
N TRP A 75 -0.98 -32.03 4.65
CA TRP A 75 -0.50 -30.66 4.58
C TRP A 75 -1.47 -29.68 5.24
N LEU A 76 -2.78 -29.76 4.95
CA LEU A 76 -3.76 -28.87 5.58
C LEU A 76 -3.87 -29.09 7.11
N LYS A 77 -3.78 -30.34 7.57
CA LYS A 77 -3.79 -30.67 9.00
C LYS A 77 -2.52 -30.23 9.72
N SER A 78 -1.39 -30.03 9.03
CA SER A 78 -0.14 -29.59 9.66
C SER A 78 -0.26 -28.19 10.29
N TYR A 79 -1.16 -27.35 9.76
CA TYR A 79 -1.48 -26.03 10.32
C TYR A 79 -2.41 -26.09 11.53
N ARG A 80 -2.87 -27.28 11.94
CA ARG A 80 -3.76 -27.51 13.10
C ARG A 80 -5.00 -26.61 13.09
N PRO A 81 -5.88 -26.73 12.08
CA PRO A 81 -7.05 -25.85 11.94
C PRO A 81 -7.96 -25.84 13.19
N TRP A 82 -8.00 -26.91 13.97
CA TRP A 82 -8.76 -27.00 15.24
C TRP A 82 -8.27 -26.02 16.32
N GLU A 83 -7.02 -25.56 16.25
CA GLU A 83 -6.44 -24.53 17.12
C GLU A 83 -6.69 -23.10 16.58
N LEU A 84 -7.16 -22.96 15.34
CA LEU A 84 -7.32 -21.67 14.67
C LEU A 84 -8.79 -21.26 14.49
N PHE A 85 -9.67 -22.24 14.33
CA PHE A 85 -11.10 -22.07 14.12
C PHE A 85 -11.92 -22.71 15.25
N ASP A 86 -13.10 -22.17 15.50
CA ASP A 86 -14.10 -22.78 16.37
C ASP A 86 -15.03 -23.74 15.61
N GLU A 87 -15.95 -24.37 16.33
CA GLU A 87 -16.90 -25.35 15.79
C GLU A 87 -17.86 -24.76 14.73
N THR A 88 -18.04 -23.43 14.70
CA THR A 88 -18.86 -22.74 13.69
C THR A 88 -18.08 -22.39 12.42
N GLY A 89 -16.76 -22.63 12.42
CA GLY A 89 -15.84 -22.24 11.35
C GLY A 89 -15.35 -20.79 11.46
N ALA A 90 -15.63 -20.09 12.55
CA ALA A 90 -15.11 -18.74 12.76
C ALA A 90 -13.68 -18.78 13.31
N ILE A 91 -12.87 -17.78 12.95
CA ILE A 91 -11.52 -17.63 13.50
C ILE A 91 -11.62 -17.31 14.99
N ARG A 92 -10.82 -18.01 15.81
CA ARG A 92 -10.83 -17.84 17.27
C ARG A 92 -10.50 -16.39 17.69
N PRO A 93 -11.15 -15.85 18.74
CA PRO A 93 -10.98 -14.45 19.17
C PRO A 93 -9.54 -14.03 19.45
N GLU A 94 -8.74 -14.92 20.05
CA GLU A 94 -7.34 -14.69 20.39
C GLU A 94 -6.48 -14.42 19.15
N ILE A 95 -6.68 -15.19 18.07
CA ILE A 95 -5.99 -14.97 16.78
C ILE A 95 -6.49 -13.67 16.13
N ARG A 96 -7.80 -13.42 16.19
CA ARG A 96 -8.40 -12.20 15.63
C ARG A 96 -7.94 -10.93 16.34
N SER A 97 -7.56 -11.02 17.61
CA SER A 97 -7.09 -9.88 18.41
C SER A 97 -5.72 -9.36 17.97
N LEU A 98 -4.89 -10.21 17.35
CA LEU A 98 -3.54 -9.85 16.86
C LEU A 98 -3.57 -8.83 15.71
N SER A 99 -4.68 -8.76 14.97
CA SER A 99 -4.83 -7.83 13.86
C SER A 99 -5.26 -6.43 14.33
N PRO A 100 -4.73 -5.35 13.70
CA PRO A 100 -5.22 -3.99 13.91
C PRO A 100 -6.73 -3.84 13.68
N LYS A 101 -7.33 -2.78 14.23
CA LYS A 101 -8.76 -2.49 14.10
C LYS A 101 -9.02 -1.30 13.19
N GLY A 102 -10.26 -1.19 12.68
CA GLY A 102 -10.72 -0.06 11.87
C GLY A 102 -9.86 0.18 10.62
N GLU A 103 -9.51 1.44 10.37
CA GLU A 103 -8.72 1.90 9.23
C GLU A 103 -7.21 1.62 9.36
N ARG A 104 -6.74 1.12 10.51
CA ARG A 104 -5.34 0.69 10.67
C ARG A 104 -5.04 -0.67 10.04
N ARG A 105 -6.07 -1.41 9.59
CA ARG A 105 -5.91 -2.65 8.83
C ARG A 105 -5.41 -2.31 7.42
N MET A 106 -4.42 -3.03 6.91
CA MET A 106 -3.84 -2.75 5.59
C MET A 106 -4.89 -2.69 4.47
N GLY A 107 -5.86 -3.60 4.45
CA GLY A 107 -6.93 -3.60 3.43
C GLY A 107 -8.08 -2.62 3.68
N SER A 108 -8.10 -1.92 4.82
CA SER A 108 -9.11 -0.90 5.15
C SER A 108 -8.51 0.49 5.31
N ASN A 109 -7.21 0.65 5.04
CA ASN A 109 -6.54 1.92 5.15
C ASN A 109 -7.06 2.84 4.02
N PRO A 110 -7.50 4.07 4.29
CA PRO A 110 -8.04 4.96 3.26
C PRO A 110 -7.03 5.23 2.13
N HIS A 111 -5.72 5.12 2.40
CA HIS A 111 -4.69 5.22 1.37
C HIS A 111 -4.71 4.07 0.35
N THR A 112 -5.28 2.91 0.67
CA THR A 112 -5.49 1.81 -0.30
C THR A 112 -6.77 1.96 -1.11
N ASN A 113 -7.64 2.93 -0.75
CA ASN A 113 -8.83 3.31 -1.50
C ASN A 113 -8.82 4.82 -1.74
N GLY A 114 -7.83 5.31 -2.51
CA GLY A 114 -7.54 6.74 -2.64
C GLY A 114 -8.70 7.62 -3.10
N GLY A 115 -9.77 7.04 -3.67
CA GLY A 115 -11.01 7.76 -3.99
C GLY A 115 -11.66 8.44 -2.77
N VAL A 116 -11.51 7.87 -1.56
CA VAL A 116 -12.06 8.47 -0.33
C VAL A 116 -11.25 9.67 0.18
N LEU A 117 -9.99 9.79 -0.27
CA LEU A 117 -9.08 10.88 0.11
C LEU A 117 -8.98 11.96 -0.97
N ARG A 118 -9.22 11.60 -2.23
CA ARG A 118 -9.10 12.49 -3.38
C ARG A 118 -10.06 13.68 -3.25
N ARG A 119 -9.54 14.87 -3.56
CA ARG A 119 -10.31 16.10 -3.71
C ARG A 119 -10.09 16.67 -5.11
N ASN A 120 -11.05 17.44 -5.60
CA ASN A 120 -10.87 18.18 -6.83
C ASN A 120 -9.81 19.27 -6.64
N LEU A 121 -9.02 19.50 -7.69
CA LEU A 121 -8.05 20.59 -7.72
C LEU A 121 -8.82 21.91 -7.85
N VAL A 122 -8.33 22.95 -7.17
CA VAL A 122 -8.81 24.31 -7.38
C VAL A 122 -8.04 24.89 -8.56
N PHE A 123 -8.77 25.18 -9.64
CA PHE A 123 -8.18 25.78 -10.84
C PHE A 123 -8.31 27.31 -10.78
N PRO A 124 -7.26 28.06 -11.14
CA PRO A 124 -7.42 29.47 -11.49
C PRO A 124 -8.24 29.59 -12.78
N ASP A 125 -8.73 30.80 -13.07
CA ASP A 125 -9.46 31.03 -14.32
C ASP A 125 -8.57 30.72 -15.54
N LEU A 126 -9.05 29.81 -16.40
CA LEU A 126 -8.31 29.35 -17.57
C LEU A 126 -8.15 30.44 -18.62
N THR A 127 -9.03 31.46 -18.63
CA THR A 127 -8.93 32.57 -19.57
C THR A 127 -7.66 33.39 -19.37
N ASN A 128 -7.09 33.38 -18.17
CA ASN A 128 -5.82 34.05 -17.87
C ASN A 128 -4.63 33.45 -18.65
N TYR A 129 -4.77 32.24 -19.17
CA TYR A 129 -3.76 31.51 -19.93
C TYR A 129 -4.17 31.28 -21.39
N ALA A 130 -5.28 31.88 -21.82
CA ALA A 130 -5.78 31.74 -23.17
C ALA A 130 -4.90 32.50 -24.17
N MET A 131 -4.68 31.91 -25.34
CA MET A 131 -4.02 32.59 -26.45
C MET A 131 -5.07 33.23 -27.35
N ALA A 132 -4.87 34.50 -27.69
CA ALA A 132 -5.68 35.17 -28.69
C ALA A 132 -5.43 34.54 -30.08
N VAL A 133 -6.50 34.07 -30.73
CA VAL A 133 -6.49 33.53 -32.08
C VAL A 133 -7.46 34.33 -32.94
N GLU A 134 -6.94 35.28 -33.70
CA GLU A 134 -7.74 36.12 -34.59
C GLU A 134 -8.05 35.43 -35.93
N THR A 135 -7.13 34.60 -36.42
CA THR A 135 -7.30 33.83 -37.66
C THR A 135 -6.66 32.45 -37.49
N ALA A 136 -7.34 31.41 -37.93
CA ALA A 136 -6.86 30.04 -37.78
C ALA A 136 -5.59 29.78 -38.61
N GLY A 137 -4.59 29.12 -38.01
CA GLY A 137 -3.38 28.66 -38.70
C GLY A 137 -2.33 29.74 -39.02
N THR A 138 -2.49 30.96 -38.50
CA THR A 138 -1.58 32.08 -38.82
C THR A 138 -0.46 32.30 -37.81
N ARG A 139 -0.49 31.60 -36.67
CA ARG A 139 0.49 31.75 -35.59
C ARG A 139 0.98 30.40 -35.09
N VAL A 140 2.25 30.38 -34.67
CA VAL A 140 2.89 29.24 -33.99
C VAL A 140 3.29 29.72 -32.59
N ASP A 141 2.82 29.01 -31.57
CA ASP A 141 3.11 29.29 -30.16
C ASP A 141 3.49 28.03 -29.41
N ALA A 142 4.25 28.20 -28.33
CA ALA A 142 4.55 27.11 -27.40
C ALA A 142 3.35 26.89 -26.45
N ASN A 143 2.76 25.70 -26.50
CA ASN A 143 1.65 25.30 -25.62
C ASN A 143 2.09 24.88 -24.21
N THR A 144 3.37 24.54 -24.01
CA THR A 144 3.90 24.06 -22.73
C THR A 144 4.18 25.19 -21.74
N THR A 145 4.53 26.39 -22.21
CA THR A 145 4.75 27.57 -21.36
C THR A 145 3.49 27.98 -20.58
N PRO A 146 2.33 28.24 -21.21
CA PRO A 146 1.11 28.60 -20.47
C PRO A 146 0.61 27.46 -19.57
N LEU A 147 0.83 26.19 -19.95
CA LEU A 147 0.55 25.04 -19.09
C LEU A 147 1.42 25.05 -17.82
N GLY A 148 2.71 25.36 -17.95
CA GLY A 148 3.62 25.48 -16.81
C GLY A 148 3.20 26.58 -15.83
N GLU A 149 2.73 27.71 -16.35
CA GLU A 149 2.21 28.83 -15.55
C GLU A 149 0.90 28.46 -14.84
N LEU A 150 -0.01 27.76 -15.52
CA LEU A 150 -1.24 27.23 -14.93
C LEU A 150 -0.93 26.26 -13.77
N ILE A 151 0.01 25.33 -13.96
CA ILE A 151 0.40 24.36 -12.93
C ILE A 151 1.04 25.08 -11.73
N ARG A 152 1.89 26.09 -11.96
CA ARG A 152 2.48 26.93 -10.91
C ARG A 152 1.38 27.57 -10.05
N GLU A 153 0.38 28.17 -10.70
CA GLU A 153 -0.70 28.87 -9.99
C GLU A 153 -1.61 27.90 -9.24
N MET A 154 -1.95 26.77 -9.85
CA MET A 154 -2.72 25.71 -9.20
C MET A 154 -2.05 25.23 -7.90
N LYS A 155 -0.71 25.12 -7.87
CA LYS A 155 0.03 24.79 -6.64
C LYS A 155 -0.13 25.87 -5.56
N CYS A 156 -0.05 27.16 -5.92
CA CYS A 156 -0.24 28.27 -4.99
C CYS A 156 -1.66 28.30 -4.41
N CYS A 157 -2.69 28.15 -5.25
CA CYS A 157 -4.09 28.11 -4.80
C CYS A 157 -4.36 26.97 -3.81
N LEU A 158 -3.73 25.80 -3.99
CA LEU A 158 -3.84 24.68 -3.06
C LEU A 158 -3.25 24.98 -1.68
N GLN A 159 -2.12 25.69 -1.62
CA GLN A 159 -1.47 26.05 -0.35
C GLN A 159 -2.33 27.05 0.46
N ALA A 160 -2.84 28.08 -0.19
CA ALA A 160 -3.70 29.09 0.45
C ALA A 160 -5.02 28.51 1.00
N HIS A 161 -5.63 27.55 0.29
CA HIS A 161 -6.83 26.87 0.78
C HIS A 161 -6.55 25.82 1.90
N GLY A 162 -5.36 25.22 1.91
CA GLY A 162 -4.94 24.31 2.97
C GLY A 162 -4.80 25.01 4.32
N GLU A 163 -4.21 26.21 4.34
CA GLU A 163 -4.02 27.01 5.56
C GLU A 163 -5.36 27.47 6.18
N ASN A 164 -6.33 27.87 5.34
CA ASN A 164 -7.67 28.27 5.79
C ASN A 164 -8.54 27.12 6.31
N THR A 165 -8.25 25.85 5.97
CA THR A 165 -9.03 24.69 6.45
C THR A 165 -8.40 23.99 7.65
N GLN A 166 -7.11 24.25 7.93
CA GLN A 166 -6.40 23.70 9.09
C GLN A 166 -6.64 24.54 10.37
N SER A 167 -6.93 25.83 10.23
CA SER A 167 -7.40 26.71 11.31
C SER A 167 -8.75 26.24 11.88
N ASP A 168 -9.69 25.82 11.03
CA ASP A 168 -11.01 25.31 11.45
C ASP A 168 -10.94 23.95 12.16
N LYS A 169 -9.97 23.09 11.83
CA LYS A 169 -9.84 21.77 12.44
C LYS A 169 -9.17 21.77 13.81
N ARG A 170 -8.32 22.77 14.13
CA ARG A 170 -7.73 22.90 15.49
C ARG A 170 -8.77 23.32 16.53
N VAL A 171 -9.85 23.99 16.13
CA VAL A 171 -10.94 24.36 17.05
C VAL A 171 -11.76 23.13 17.45
N LEU A 172 -11.88 22.13 16.57
CA LEU A 172 -12.69 20.93 16.81
C LEU A 172 -11.95 19.79 17.53
N SER A 173 -10.61 19.80 17.57
CA SER A 173 -9.82 18.75 18.25
C SER A 173 -9.57 19.00 19.75
N ASN A 174 -10.00 20.14 20.29
CA ASN A 174 -9.83 20.46 21.72
C ASN A 174 -11.06 20.11 22.58
N ASN A 175 -12.05 19.40 22.03
CA ASN A 175 -13.33 19.12 22.70
C ASN A 175 -13.80 17.64 22.66
N THR A 176 -12.88 16.69 22.54
CA THR A 176 -13.13 15.24 22.79
C THR A 176 -11.81 14.55 23.11
#